data_AF-A0A936FLJ3-F1
#
_entry.id   AF-A0A936FLJ3-F1
#
_cell.length_a   1.000
_cell.length_b   1.000
_cell.length_c   1.000
_cell.angle_alpha   90.00
_cell.angle_beta   90.00
_cell.angle_gamma   90.00
#
_symmetry.space_group_name_H-M   'P 1'
#
loop_
_entity.id
_entity.type
_entity.pdbx_description
1 polymer ?
#
loop_
_entity_poly.entity_id
_entity_poly.type
_entity_poly.pdbx_seq_one_letter_code
_entity_poly.pdbx_strand_id
1 'polypeptide(L)'
;MVHLSRLFLLCILGCGGLLLALPAAAAAPAGNDTCLMCHADKDARNGQGQPIAVDPARFKASVHGEMQLTCVMCHADVADGKVPHADKLKPVDCKGCHEKAVAEYRGTVHGKARADGRTLAASCTDCHGTHDIRRAKDPASPTNHVNLEATCSKCHGSDAYVEKAKLPGGNVGKQYHDSVHGKLLAGKGPERQMGPECTDCHGTHDIRAKDDPQSRVHRARVPETCGSCHDAIRAQFTGGQHGKLRQQGMTGAPGCNDCHSAHDIQRHDLPRFQLEAIKQCGNCHQDFIATYRDTFHGKVTNLGYTQVATCAACHGAHEMLPASDPASKVSAGNRLKTCQACHADASASFASWDPHANKHDRARSPLYYWAARFMEVLLIGVFGFFGIHTVFWFYRSLRVRLAAGRAHGEKR
;
A
#
# COMPACT_ATOMS: atom_id res chain seq x y z
N MET A 1 2.04 4.75 -102.80
CA MET A 1 3.06 5.83 -102.68
C MET A 1 4.19 5.25 -101.85
N VAL A 2 5.10 4.49 -102.47
CA VAL A 2 6.41 4.92 -103.01
C VAL A 2 7.51 4.84 -101.94
N HIS A 3 8.44 3.88 -102.16
CA HIS A 3 9.79 3.64 -101.58
C HIS A 3 9.89 3.30 -100.09
N LEU A 4 10.38 2.15 -99.61
CA LEU A 4 11.41 1.19 -100.07
C LEU A 4 12.79 1.81 -100.31
N SER A 5 13.71 1.74 -99.33
CA SER A 5 15.18 1.67 -99.51
C SER A 5 15.88 1.42 -98.16
N ARG A 6 16.50 0.25 -97.95
CA ARG A 6 17.94 -0.08 -98.11
C ARG A 6 18.67 -0.10 -96.74
N LEU A 7 19.05 -1.29 -96.26
CA LEU A 7 20.41 -1.87 -96.37
C LEU A 7 21.46 -1.02 -95.63
N PHE A 8 21.92 -1.45 -94.46
CA PHE A 8 23.06 -2.35 -94.19
C PHE A 8 24.33 -1.57 -93.80
N LEU A 9 24.85 -1.97 -92.63
CA LEU A 9 26.27 -2.25 -92.38
C LEU A 9 27.16 -1.21 -91.64
N LEU A 10 27.70 -1.73 -90.52
CA LEU A 10 29.00 -1.47 -89.89
C LEU A 10 29.23 -0.14 -89.13
N CYS A 11 29.36 -0.25 -87.80
CA CYS A 11 30.68 -0.16 -87.16
C CYS A 11 30.60 -0.51 -85.67
N ILE A 12 31.15 -1.68 -85.35
CA ILE A 12 31.60 -2.11 -84.03
C ILE A 12 32.82 -1.25 -83.68
N LEU A 13 32.83 -0.56 -82.54
CA LEU A 13 34.01 -0.28 -81.69
C LEU A 13 33.64 0.76 -80.63
N GLY A 14 33.54 0.33 -79.37
CA GLY A 14 33.31 1.23 -78.25
C GLY A 14 32.96 0.52 -76.94
N CYS A 15 33.65 -0.58 -76.64
CA CYS A 15 33.56 -1.25 -75.35
C CYS A 15 34.34 -0.40 -74.31
N GLY A 16 33.71 0.65 -73.80
CA GLY A 16 34.18 1.44 -72.66
C GLY A 16 33.35 1.10 -71.44
N GLY A 17 33.90 0.29 -70.54
CA GLY A 17 33.23 -0.19 -69.33
C GLY A 17 32.77 0.94 -68.43
N LEU A 18 31.45 1.10 -68.32
CA LEU A 18 30.81 1.87 -67.27
C LEU A 18 30.80 1.02 -66.00
N LEU A 19 31.87 1.10 -65.21
CA LEU A 19 31.89 0.65 -63.82
C LEU A 19 30.89 1.49 -63.04
N LEU A 20 29.65 1.00 -62.97
CA LEU A 20 28.67 1.42 -61.97
C LEU A 20 29.26 1.08 -60.60
N ALA A 21 29.80 2.09 -59.93
CA ALA A 21 30.11 2.02 -58.51
C ALA A 21 28.80 1.75 -57.77
N LEU A 22 28.57 0.49 -57.40
CA LEU A 22 27.54 0.14 -56.44
C LEU A 22 27.84 0.91 -55.15
N PRO A 23 26.85 1.59 -54.55
CA PRO A 23 27.02 2.14 -53.22
C PRO A 23 27.42 0.97 -52.31
N ALA A 24 28.51 1.14 -51.56
CA ALA A 24 28.92 0.18 -50.55
C ALA A 24 27.69 -0.14 -49.69
N ALA A 25 27.23 -1.39 -49.76
CA ALA A 25 26.22 -1.88 -48.85
C ALA A 25 26.76 -1.62 -47.44
N ALA A 26 26.05 -0.77 -46.68
CA ALA A 26 26.29 -0.68 -45.25
C ALA A 26 26.26 -2.13 -44.73
N ALA A 27 27.35 -2.54 -44.08
CA ALA A 27 27.45 -3.88 -43.51
C ALA A 27 26.18 -4.15 -42.71
N ALA A 28 25.50 -5.27 -43.02
CA ALA A 28 24.35 -5.69 -42.25
C ALA A 28 24.75 -5.69 -40.76
N PRO A 29 23.90 -5.16 -39.85
CA PRO A 29 24.21 -5.20 -38.43
C PRO A 29 24.58 -6.63 -38.06
N ALA A 30 25.69 -6.80 -37.34
CA ALA A 30 26.15 -8.11 -36.92
C ALA A 30 24.97 -8.87 -36.30
N GLY A 31 24.65 -10.03 -36.87
CA GLY A 31 23.57 -10.87 -36.36
C GLY A 31 23.85 -11.29 -34.92
N ASN A 32 22.79 -11.62 -34.17
CA ASN A 32 22.92 -12.02 -32.76
C ASN A 32 23.92 -13.17 -32.56
N ASP A 33 24.07 -14.04 -33.56
CA ASP A 33 25.00 -15.17 -33.54
C ASP A 33 26.44 -14.73 -33.24
N THR A 34 26.91 -13.61 -33.80
CA THR A 34 28.26 -13.09 -33.54
C THR A 34 28.47 -12.74 -32.08
N CYS A 35 27.47 -12.13 -31.43
CA CYS A 35 27.52 -11.81 -30.00
C CYS A 35 27.45 -13.09 -29.15
N LEU A 36 26.56 -14.01 -29.54
CA LEU A 36 26.31 -15.23 -28.80
C LEU A 36 27.47 -16.23 -28.84
N MET A 37 28.40 -16.13 -29.79
CA MET A 37 29.65 -16.92 -29.78
C MET A 37 30.44 -16.80 -28.48
N CYS A 38 30.38 -15.64 -27.81
CA CYS A 38 31.03 -15.43 -26.52
C CYS A 38 30.02 -15.26 -25.37
N HIS A 39 28.88 -14.64 -25.62
CA HIS A 39 27.89 -14.33 -24.57
C HIS A 39 26.95 -15.49 -24.24
N ALA A 40 26.83 -16.54 -25.05
CA ALA A 40 25.96 -17.68 -24.74
C ALA A 40 26.53 -18.59 -23.63
N ASP A 41 27.82 -18.47 -23.31
CA ASP A 41 28.43 -19.24 -22.22
C ASP A 41 27.94 -18.71 -20.87
N LYS A 42 27.33 -19.59 -20.05
CA LYS A 42 26.85 -19.29 -18.69
C LYS A 42 27.97 -18.78 -17.77
N ASP A 43 29.21 -19.19 -18.04
CA ASP A 43 30.38 -18.84 -17.25
C ASP A 43 31.10 -17.62 -17.82
N ALA A 44 30.59 -17.01 -18.91
CA ALA A 44 31.15 -15.80 -19.50
C ALA A 44 31.23 -14.66 -18.47
N ARG A 45 32.42 -14.06 -18.37
CA ARG A 45 32.72 -12.89 -17.53
C ARG A 45 33.41 -11.81 -18.35
N ASN A 46 33.21 -10.54 -18.00
CA ASN A 46 34.03 -9.45 -18.55
C ASN A 46 35.44 -9.43 -17.92
N GLY A 47 36.32 -8.54 -18.38
CA GLY A 47 37.67 -8.36 -17.83
C GLY A 47 37.72 -7.98 -16.33
N GLN A 48 36.58 -7.64 -15.73
CA GLN A 48 36.41 -7.32 -14.30
C GLN A 48 35.79 -8.48 -13.50
N GLY A 49 35.56 -9.64 -14.13
CA GLY A 49 34.98 -10.82 -13.47
C GLY A 49 33.46 -10.76 -13.28
N GLN A 50 32.77 -9.80 -13.88
CA GLN A 50 31.30 -9.68 -13.79
C GLN A 50 30.60 -10.60 -14.80
N PRO A 51 29.49 -11.27 -14.45
CA PRO A 51 28.71 -12.08 -15.38
C PRO A 51 28.19 -11.29 -16.57
N ILE A 52 28.47 -11.79 -17.79
CA ILE A 52 28.00 -11.22 -19.06
C ILE A 52 27.20 -12.22 -19.91
N ALA A 53 26.87 -13.38 -19.33
CA ALA A 53 26.14 -14.44 -20.00
C ALA A 53 24.71 -14.01 -20.38
N VAL A 54 24.30 -14.36 -21.58
CA VAL A 54 22.94 -14.19 -22.11
C VAL A 54 22.44 -15.56 -22.55
N ASP A 55 21.30 -15.98 -22.01
CA ASP A 55 20.64 -17.23 -22.43
C ASP A 55 19.92 -17.00 -23.76
N PRO A 56 20.36 -17.64 -24.87
CA PRO A 56 19.76 -17.42 -26.20
C PRO A 56 18.30 -17.83 -26.27
N ALA A 57 17.90 -18.88 -25.53
CA ALA A 57 16.54 -19.38 -25.54
C ALA A 57 15.61 -18.41 -24.79
N ARG A 58 16.06 -17.87 -23.65
CA ARG A 58 15.31 -16.84 -22.92
C ARG A 58 15.18 -15.55 -23.71
N PHE A 59 16.26 -15.10 -24.37
CA PHE A 59 16.18 -13.92 -25.23
C PHE A 59 15.21 -14.12 -26.37
N LYS A 60 15.28 -15.24 -27.09
CA LYS A 60 14.37 -15.57 -28.18
C LYS A 60 12.89 -15.62 -27.73
N ALA A 61 12.64 -16.05 -26.49
CA ALA A 61 11.30 -16.07 -25.88
C ALA A 61 10.86 -14.73 -25.26
N SER A 62 11.73 -13.72 -25.22
CA SER A 62 11.38 -12.37 -24.76
C SER A 62 10.58 -11.61 -25.83
N VAL A 63 9.90 -10.53 -25.44
CA VAL A 63 9.17 -9.68 -26.39
C VAL A 63 10.07 -9.06 -27.47
N HIS A 64 11.32 -8.75 -27.11
CA HIS A 64 12.29 -8.20 -28.05
C HIS A 64 12.88 -9.28 -28.97
N GLY A 65 13.02 -10.51 -28.48
CA GLY A 65 13.40 -11.66 -29.30
C GLY A 65 12.31 -12.09 -30.28
N GLU A 66 11.05 -12.09 -29.85
CA GLU A 66 9.88 -12.30 -30.72
C GLU A 66 9.81 -11.29 -31.87
N MET A 67 10.20 -10.04 -31.58
CA MET A 67 10.30 -8.94 -32.56
C MET A 67 11.56 -9.02 -33.43
N GLN A 68 12.40 -10.05 -33.25
CA GLN A 68 13.65 -10.25 -33.99
C GLN A 68 14.63 -9.07 -33.86
N LEU A 69 14.64 -8.39 -32.71
CA LEU A 69 15.61 -7.31 -32.47
C LEU A 69 17.03 -7.89 -32.34
N THR A 70 17.99 -7.14 -32.87
CA THR A 70 19.41 -7.52 -32.78
C THR A 70 20.06 -6.95 -31.51
N CYS A 71 21.14 -7.56 -31.03
CA CYS A 71 21.86 -7.12 -29.83
C CYS A 71 22.30 -5.65 -29.95
N VAL A 72 22.77 -5.25 -31.13
CA VAL A 72 23.26 -3.89 -31.42
C VAL A 72 22.15 -2.82 -31.47
N MET A 73 20.87 -3.22 -31.60
CA MET A 73 19.75 -2.28 -31.52
C MET A 73 19.57 -1.72 -30.10
N CYS A 74 19.98 -2.48 -29.08
CA CYS A 74 19.99 -2.04 -27.69
C CYS A 74 21.40 -1.58 -27.26
N HIS A 75 22.42 -2.32 -27.67
CA HIS A 75 23.83 -2.03 -27.42
C HIS A 75 24.44 -1.27 -28.60
N ALA A 76 23.95 -0.06 -28.84
CA ALA A 76 24.33 0.77 -29.99
C ALA A 76 25.82 1.15 -30.02
N ASP A 77 26.50 1.08 -28.87
CA ASP A 77 27.92 1.37 -28.72
C ASP A 77 28.85 0.27 -29.27
N VAL A 78 28.31 -0.91 -29.58
CA VAL A 78 29.04 -1.99 -30.28
C VAL A 78 28.51 -2.25 -31.70
N ALA A 79 27.72 -1.31 -32.24
CA ALA A 79 27.13 -1.43 -33.57
C ALA A 79 28.18 -1.42 -34.71
N ASP A 80 29.40 -0.97 -34.45
CA ASP A 80 30.51 -0.99 -35.41
C ASP A 80 31.14 -2.39 -35.58
N GLY A 81 30.67 -3.39 -34.83
CA GLY A 81 31.06 -4.78 -34.95
C GLY A 81 32.48 -5.09 -34.46
N LYS A 82 33.15 -4.14 -33.78
CA LYS A 82 34.48 -4.36 -33.23
C LYS A 82 34.41 -5.27 -32.00
N VAL A 83 34.72 -6.53 -32.21
CA VAL A 83 34.85 -7.56 -31.17
C VAL A 83 36.29 -8.07 -31.10
N PRO A 84 36.89 -8.25 -29.90
CA PRO A 84 36.33 -7.96 -28.57
C PRO A 84 36.08 -6.46 -28.35
N HIS A 85 34.93 -6.11 -27.78
CA HIS A 85 34.57 -4.72 -27.46
C HIS A 85 35.08 -4.33 -26.06
N ALA A 86 34.94 -3.05 -25.70
CA ALA A 86 35.30 -2.57 -24.37
C ALA A 86 34.49 -3.28 -23.26
N ASP A 87 35.11 -3.51 -22.10
CA ASP A 87 34.48 -4.20 -20.95
C ASP A 87 33.23 -3.48 -20.42
N LYS A 88 33.22 -2.15 -20.53
CA LYS A 88 32.13 -1.31 -20.02
C LYS A 88 31.36 -0.71 -21.19
N LEU A 89 30.17 -1.24 -21.41
CA LEU A 89 29.20 -0.67 -22.35
C LEU A 89 28.41 0.46 -21.71
N LYS A 90 27.86 1.33 -22.55
CA LYS A 90 26.88 2.34 -22.15
C LYS A 90 25.57 1.64 -21.75
N PRO A 91 24.83 2.19 -20.77
CA PRO A 91 23.49 1.69 -20.46
C PRO A 91 22.58 1.76 -21.69
N VAL A 92 21.76 0.72 -21.87
CA VAL A 92 20.78 0.65 -22.95
C VAL A 92 19.77 1.79 -22.83
N ASP A 93 19.51 2.49 -23.94
CA ASP A 93 18.51 3.55 -23.98
C ASP A 93 17.15 3.02 -24.46
N CYS A 94 16.24 2.76 -23.53
CA CYS A 94 14.89 2.34 -23.84
C CYS A 94 14.09 3.46 -24.56
N LYS A 95 14.49 4.73 -24.47
CA LYS A 95 13.74 5.88 -25.02
C LYS A 95 13.57 5.77 -26.52
N GLY A 96 14.56 5.22 -27.24
CA GLY A 96 14.52 5.09 -28.70
C GLY A 96 13.25 4.43 -29.24
N CYS A 97 12.67 3.50 -28.47
CA CYS A 97 11.41 2.81 -28.82
C CYS A 97 10.27 3.06 -27.81
N HIS A 98 10.58 3.44 -26.57
CA HIS A 98 9.61 3.61 -25.48
C HIS A 98 9.54 5.05 -24.97
N GLU A 99 9.56 6.03 -25.87
CA GLU A 99 9.64 7.46 -25.52
C GLU A 99 8.61 7.89 -24.46
N LYS A 100 7.34 7.54 -24.66
CA LYS A 100 6.26 7.88 -23.73
C LYS A 100 6.48 7.29 -22.34
N ALA A 101 6.75 5.98 -22.25
CA ALA A 101 6.95 5.31 -20.97
C ALA A 101 8.19 5.84 -20.23
N VAL A 102 9.27 6.16 -20.96
CA VAL A 102 10.46 6.77 -20.38
C VAL A 102 10.17 8.20 -19.88
N ALA A 103 9.38 8.98 -20.61
CA ALA A 103 8.96 10.31 -20.18
C ALA A 103 8.11 10.26 -18.90
N GLU A 104 7.16 9.34 -18.83
CA GLU A 104 6.33 9.11 -17.64
C GLU A 104 7.19 8.66 -16.45
N TYR A 105 8.05 7.65 -16.65
CA TYR A 105 8.95 7.14 -15.61
C TYR A 105 9.83 8.23 -14.99
N ARG A 106 10.35 9.17 -15.79
CA ARG A 106 11.16 10.31 -15.30
C ARG A 106 10.39 11.19 -14.32
N GLY A 107 9.07 11.26 -14.43
CA GLY A 107 8.20 12.00 -13.51
C GLY A 107 7.94 11.27 -12.18
N THR A 108 8.25 9.98 -12.10
CA THR A 108 7.99 9.16 -10.90
C THR A 108 8.97 9.46 -9.77
N VAL A 109 8.63 9.01 -8.55
CA VAL A 109 9.55 9.06 -7.41
C VAL A 109 10.84 8.28 -7.67
N HIS A 110 10.80 7.18 -8.41
CA HIS A 110 11.99 6.42 -8.79
C HIS A 110 12.82 7.17 -9.82
N GLY A 111 12.20 7.69 -10.87
CA GLY A 111 12.88 8.46 -11.92
C GLY A 111 13.55 9.72 -11.38
N LYS A 112 12.84 10.49 -10.54
CA LYS A 112 13.38 11.67 -9.85
C LYS A 112 14.54 11.31 -8.93
N ALA A 113 14.39 10.27 -8.10
CA ALA A 113 15.46 9.83 -7.21
C ALA A 113 16.73 9.40 -7.97
N ARG A 114 16.58 8.70 -9.11
CA ARG A 114 17.72 8.34 -9.96
C ARG A 114 18.38 9.56 -10.60
N ALA A 115 17.58 10.55 -11.03
CA ALA A 115 18.12 11.81 -11.56
C ALA A 115 18.92 12.58 -10.50
N ASP A 116 18.52 12.48 -9.23
CA ASP A 116 19.23 13.04 -8.07
C ASP A 116 20.45 12.18 -7.64
N GLY A 117 20.87 11.21 -8.45
CA GLY A 117 22.04 10.36 -8.19
C GLY A 117 21.79 9.22 -7.20
N ARG A 118 20.54 8.98 -6.76
CA ARG A 118 20.21 7.85 -5.86
C ARG A 118 20.09 6.57 -6.68
N THR A 119 21.21 5.90 -6.87
CA THR A 119 21.33 4.68 -7.70
C THR A 119 20.56 3.46 -7.17
N LEU A 120 20.14 3.49 -5.89
CA LEU A 120 19.24 2.49 -5.31
C LEU A 120 17.82 2.57 -5.89
N ALA A 121 17.36 3.73 -6.34
CA ALA A 121 16.01 3.82 -6.89
C ALA A 121 15.83 2.92 -8.13
N ALA A 122 14.70 2.23 -8.20
CA ALA A 122 14.42 1.24 -9.23
C ALA A 122 14.48 1.87 -10.64
N SER A 123 15.07 1.15 -11.58
CA SER A 123 15.17 1.45 -13.01
C SER A 123 14.23 0.53 -13.81
N CYS A 124 14.17 0.72 -15.13
CA CYS A 124 13.34 -0.09 -16.02
C CYS A 124 13.60 -1.61 -15.85
N THR A 125 14.87 -1.98 -15.72
CA THR A 125 15.29 -3.39 -15.69
C THR A 125 14.97 -4.08 -14.37
N ASP A 126 14.81 -3.32 -13.29
CA ASP A 126 14.48 -3.89 -11.96
C ASP A 126 13.05 -4.47 -11.94
N CYS A 127 12.15 -3.90 -12.75
CA CYS A 127 10.78 -4.37 -12.91
C CYS A 127 10.59 -5.25 -14.15
N HIS A 128 11.17 -4.87 -15.31
CA HIS A 128 10.91 -5.57 -16.57
C HIS A 128 11.86 -6.74 -16.86
N GLY A 129 13.03 -6.80 -16.20
CA GLY A 129 14.11 -7.71 -16.57
C GLY A 129 15.07 -7.09 -17.59
N THR A 130 15.93 -7.91 -18.17
CA THR A 130 16.99 -7.44 -19.11
C THR A 130 16.85 -8.11 -20.46
N HIS A 131 17.46 -9.28 -20.65
CA HIS A 131 17.38 -10.07 -21.88
C HIS A 131 16.19 -11.04 -21.89
N ASP A 132 15.32 -11.00 -20.87
CA ASP A 132 14.20 -11.92 -20.66
C ASP A 132 12.87 -11.18 -20.45
N ILE A 133 12.75 -9.96 -21.00
CA ILE A 133 11.56 -9.11 -20.85
C ILE A 133 10.33 -9.81 -21.45
N ARG A 134 9.29 -10.00 -20.64
CA ARG A 134 8.02 -10.64 -21.02
C ARG A 134 6.88 -9.64 -21.10
N ARG A 135 5.79 -10.03 -21.79
CA ARG A 135 4.54 -9.24 -21.82
C ARG A 135 3.92 -9.25 -20.42
N ALA A 136 3.31 -8.15 -20.00
CA ALA A 136 2.66 -8.09 -18.67
C ALA A 136 1.57 -9.16 -18.48
N LYS A 137 0.91 -9.63 -19.54
CA LYS A 137 -0.09 -10.71 -19.46
C LYS A 137 0.50 -12.10 -19.28
N ASP A 138 1.80 -12.28 -19.52
CA ASP A 138 2.49 -13.55 -19.31
C ASP A 138 2.57 -13.85 -17.80
N PRO A 139 2.08 -15.00 -17.32
CA PRO A 139 2.15 -15.40 -15.91
C PRO A 139 3.58 -15.45 -15.34
N ALA A 140 4.60 -15.63 -16.19
CA ALA A 140 6.01 -15.62 -15.79
C ALA A 140 6.65 -14.22 -15.84
N SER A 141 5.91 -13.18 -16.25
CA SER A 141 6.42 -11.81 -16.25
C SER A 141 6.48 -11.26 -14.83
N PRO A 142 7.59 -10.62 -14.41
CA PRO A 142 7.63 -9.91 -13.12
C PRO A 142 6.61 -8.76 -13.04
N THR A 143 6.18 -8.22 -14.18
CA THR A 143 5.17 -7.15 -14.27
C THR A 143 3.75 -7.68 -14.48
N ASN A 144 3.54 -8.99 -14.34
CA ASN A 144 2.18 -9.54 -14.31
C ASN A 144 1.45 -9.07 -13.05
N HIS A 145 0.15 -8.79 -13.17
CA HIS A 145 -0.72 -8.34 -12.08
C HIS A 145 -0.48 -9.10 -10.77
N VAL A 146 -0.41 -10.43 -10.84
CA VAL A 146 -0.25 -11.30 -9.67
C VAL A 146 1.18 -11.42 -9.14
N ASN A 147 2.16 -10.90 -9.89
CA ASN A 147 3.59 -10.94 -9.56
C ASN A 147 4.10 -9.57 -9.10
N LEU A 148 3.31 -8.50 -9.26
CA LEU A 148 3.72 -7.13 -8.93
C LEU A 148 4.06 -6.97 -7.45
N GLU A 149 3.33 -7.62 -6.55
CA GLU A 149 3.67 -7.66 -5.13
C GLU A 149 5.11 -8.17 -4.93
N ALA A 150 5.46 -9.31 -5.54
CA ALA A 150 6.78 -9.90 -5.43
C ALA A 150 7.86 -8.99 -6.05
N THR A 151 7.55 -8.36 -7.18
CA THR A 151 8.47 -7.43 -7.87
C THR A 151 8.76 -6.19 -7.05
N CYS A 152 7.73 -5.52 -6.51
CA CYS A 152 7.89 -4.36 -5.66
C CYS A 152 8.57 -4.73 -4.33
N SER A 153 8.22 -5.88 -3.76
CA SER A 153 8.72 -6.34 -2.46
C SER A 153 10.19 -6.74 -2.46
N LYS A 154 10.83 -6.93 -3.62
CA LYS A 154 12.30 -7.06 -3.69
C LYS A 154 13.03 -5.90 -2.99
N CYS A 155 12.48 -4.70 -3.08
CA CYS A 155 13.04 -3.49 -2.45
C CYS A 155 12.13 -2.97 -1.31
N HIS A 156 10.82 -2.91 -1.52
CA HIS A 156 9.85 -2.38 -0.54
C HIS A 156 9.40 -3.41 0.51
N GLY A 157 9.85 -4.66 0.36
CA GLY A 157 9.53 -5.79 1.24
C GLY A 157 10.73 -6.32 2.04
N SER A 158 11.90 -5.66 1.95
CA SER A 158 13.16 -6.09 2.54
C SER A 158 13.61 -5.11 3.62
N ASP A 159 13.70 -5.55 4.87
CA ASP A 159 14.11 -4.69 5.99
C ASP A 159 15.49 -4.08 5.76
N ALA A 160 16.44 -4.89 5.31
CA ALA A 160 17.80 -4.43 4.99
C ALA A 160 17.81 -3.37 3.88
N TYR A 161 16.94 -3.53 2.87
CA TYR A 161 16.84 -2.56 1.79
C TYR A 161 16.17 -1.27 2.26
N VAL A 162 15.07 -1.39 3.00
CA VAL A 162 14.32 -0.27 3.60
C VAL A 162 15.21 0.57 4.48
N GLU A 163 16.04 -0.06 5.33
CA GLU A 163 17.01 0.62 6.18
C GLU A 163 18.08 1.35 5.34
N LYS A 164 18.70 0.63 4.40
CA LYS A 164 19.76 1.18 3.53
C LYS A 164 19.28 2.36 2.69
N ALA A 165 18.08 2.27 2.11
CA ALA A 165 17.48 3.30 1.28
C ALA A 165 16.68 4.35 2.09
N LYS A 166 16.58 4.19 3.42
CA LYS A 166 15.82 5.05 4.34
C LYS A 166 14.37 5.27 3.85
N LEU A 167 13.71 4.18 3.44
CA LEU A 167 12.36 4.27 2.89
C LEU A 167 11.33 4.58 3.99
N PRO A 168 10.42 5.54 3.76
CA PRO A 168 9.36 5.83 4.71
C PRO A 168 8.33 4.69 4.77
N GLY A 169 7.76 4.43 5.95
CA GLY A 169 6.70 3.42 6.13
C GLY A 169 7.20 2.00 6.43
N GLY A 170 8.52 1.80 6.49
CA GLY A 170 9.10 0.50 6.84
C GLY A 170 8.90 -0.55 5.74
N ASN A 171 8.78 -1.81 6.15
CA ASN A 171 8.54 -2.93 5.26
C ASN A 171 7.07 -3.00 4.83
N VAL A 172 6.72 -2.20 3.83
CA VAL A 172 5.35 -2.11 3.31
C VAL A 172 4.95 -3.34 2.50
N GLY A 173 5.92 -4.04 1.87
CA GLY A 173 5.66 -5.29 1.16
C GLY A 173 5.10 -6.36 2.11
N LYS A 174 5.72 -6.53 3.29
CA LYS A 174 5.23 -7.45 4.31
C LYS A 174 3.86 -7.05 4.85
N GLN A 175 3.66 -5.77 5.15
CA GLN A 175 2.36 -5.26 5.62
C GLN A 175 1.25 -5.56 4.61
N TYR A 176 1.52 -5.27 3.33
CA TYR A 176 0.59 -5.51 2.25
C TYR A 176 0.28 -7.00 2.08
N HIS A 177 1.29 -7.85 2.14
CA HIS A 177 1.11 -9.31 2.08
C HIS A 177 0.13 -9.82 3.14
N ASP A 178 0.25 -9.30 4.37
CA ASP A 178 -0.58 -9.70 5.51
C ASP A 178 -2.01 -9.09 5.48
N SER A 179 -2.24 -8.10 4.62
CA SER A 179 -3.52 -7.42 4.44
C SER A 179 -4.57 -8.30 3.75
N VAL A 180 -5.85 -7.88 3.79
CA VAL A 180 -6.93 -8.57 3.08
C VAL A 180 -6.74 -8.55 1.56
N HIS A 181 -6.15 -7.49 1.00
CA HIS A 181 -5.87 -7.39 -0.43
C HIS A 181 -4.71 -8.32 -0.84
N GLY A 182 -3.61 -8.31 -0.10
CA GLY A 182 -2.47 -9.20 -0.36
C GLY A 182 -2.86 -10.67 -0.23
N LYS A 183 -3.66 -11.03 0.79
CA LYS A 183 -4.19 -12.39 0.94
C LYS A 183 -5.10 -12.82 -0.22
N LEU A 184 -5.85 -11.89 -0.81
CA LEU A 184 -6.67 -12.18 -1.99
C LEU A 184 -5.79 -12.45 -3.22
N LEU A 185 -4.75 -11.63 -3.46
CA LEU A 185 -3.78 -11.85 -4.54
C LEU A 185 -2.98 -13.16 -4.39
N ALA A 186 -2.60 -13.49 -3.15
CA ALA A 186 -1.89 -14.72 -2.81
C ALA A 186 -2.78 -15.97 -2.85
N GLY A 187 -4.10 -15.79 -2.95
CA GLY A 187 -5.09 -16.86 -3.01
C GLY A 187 -4.93 -17.77 -4.24
N LYS A 188 -5.56 -18.95 -4.16
CA LYS A 188 -5.67 -19.89 -5.28
C LYS A 188 -7.04 -19.71 -5.92
N GLY A 189 -7.07 -19.45 -7.23
CA GLY A 189 -8.32 -19.31 -7.98
C GLY A 189 -8.34 -18.07 -8.88
N PRO A 190 -9.38 -17.94 -9.72
CA PRO A 190 -9.55 -16.78 -10.60
C PRO A 190 -9.76 -15.47 -9.83
N GLU A 191 -10.25 -15.53 -8.59
CA GLU A 191 -10.54 -14.37 -7.73
C GLU A 191 -9.27 -13.57 -7.41
N ARG A 192 -8.09 -14.21 -7.48
CA ARG A 192 -6.82 -13.52 -7.27
C ARG A 192 -6.58 -12.40 -8.28
N GLN A 193 -7.16 -12.48 -9.48
CA GLN A 193 -7.06 -11.44 -10.51
C GLN A 193 -7.95 -10.22 -10.22
N MET A 194 -8.80 -10.30 -9.18
CA MET A 194 -9.67 -9.22 -8.74
C MET A 194 -9.09 -8.47 -7.53
N GLY A 195 -8.02 -8.99 -6.92
CA GLY A 195 -7.36 -8.33 -5.80
C GLY A 195 -6.62 -7.08 -6.28
N PRO A 196 -6.74 -5.94 -5.59
CA PRO A 196 -6.02 -4.74 -5.98
C PRO A 196 -4.55 -4.88 -5.60
N GLU A 197 -3.63 -4.66 -6.54
CA GLU A 197 -2.19 -4.70 -6.33
C GLU A 197 -1.58 -3.29 -6.09
N CYS A 198 -0.25 -3.20 -6.02
CA CYS A 198 0.46 -1.96 -5.73
C CYS A 198 0.13 -0.82 -6.72
N THR A 199 0.06 -1.11 -8.02
CA THR A 199 -0.13 -0.12 -9.08
C THR A 199 -1.59 0.33 -9.24
N ASP A 200 -2.56 -0.46 -8.79
CA ASP A 200 -3.96 -0.02 -8.66
C ASP A 200 -4.07 1.21 -7.75
N CYS A 201 -3.28 1.25 -6.68
CA CYS A 201 -3.23 2.37 -5.74
C CYS A 201 -2.19 3.43 -6.12
N HIS A 202 -0.97 3.05 -6.50
CA HIS A 202 0.17 3.98 -6.69
C HIS A 202 0.37 4.45 -8.13
N GLY A 203 -0.17 3.72 -9.12
CA GLY A 203 0.17 3.90 -10.53
C GLY A 203 1.33 3.00 -10.99
N THR A 204 1.67 3.06 -12.27
CA THR A 204 2.69 2.20 -12.91
C THR A 204 3.95 3.00 -13.26
N HIS A 205 3.98 3.62 -14.45
CA HIS A 205 5.02 4.57 -14.85
C HIS A 205 4.72 6.01 -14.40
N ASP A 206 3.71 6.18 -13.55
CA ASP A 206 3.23 7.47 -13.05
C ASP A 206 3.15 7.52 -11.51
N ILE A 207 3.93 6.66 -10.84
CA ILE A 207 4.07 6.60 -9.37
C ILE A 207 4.63 7.93 -8.83
N ARG A 208 3.76 8.73 -8.22
CA ARG A 208 4.07 10.04 -7.66
C ARG A 208 4.15 10.00 -6.14
N ALA A 209 4.86 10.97 -5.56
CA ALA A 209 4.97 11.11 -4.12
C ALA A 209 3.60 11.43 -3.48
N LYS A 210 3.39 11.05 -2.22
CA LYS A 210 2.08 11.21 -1.54
C LYS A 210 1.64 12.66 -1.34
N ASP A 211 2.56 13.61 -1.41
CA ASP A 211 2.36 15.05 -1.29
C ASP A 211 2.14 15.73 -2.65
N ASP A 212 2.36 15.01 -3.76
CA ASP A 212 2.02 15.48 -5.09
C ASP A 212 0.49 15.47 -5.27
N PRO A 213 -0.16 16.61 -5.58
CA PRO A 213 -1.61 16.67 -5.79
C PRO A 213 -2.13 15.76 -6.91
N GLN A 214 -1.26 15.38 -7.86
CA GLN A 214 -1.59 14.45 -8.93
C GLN A 214 -1.45 12.98 -8.53
N SER A 215 -0.88 12.68 -7.36
CA SER A 215 -0.74 11.30 -6.88
C SER A 215 -2.09 10.69 -6.53
N ARG A 216 -2.31 9.44 -6.94
CA ARG A 216 -3.51 8.67 -6.58
C ARG A 216 -3.60 8.46 -5.06
N VAL A 217 -2.46 8.37 -4.39
CA VAL A 217 -2.39 8.25 -2.92
C VAL A 217 -2.29 9.61 -2.20
N HIS A 218 -2.48 10.72 -2.92
CA HIS A 218 -2.55 12.03 -2.28
C HIS A 218 -3.72 12.09 -1.30
N ARG A 219 -3.54 12.74 -0.14
CA ARG A 219 -4.57 12.76 0.93
C ARG A 219 -5.94 13.15 0.40
N ALA A 220 -6.04 14.11 -0.52
CA ALA A 220 -7.30 14.55 -1.11
C ALA A 220 -7.97 13.49 -2.01
N ARG A 221 -7.18 12.62 -2.65
CA ARG A 221 -7.60 11.63 -3.67
C ARG A 221 -7.79 10.20 -3.13
N VAL A 222 -7.44 9.94 -1.87
CA VAL A 222 -7.63 8.61 -1.26
C VAL A 222 -9.06 8.08 -1.41
N PRO A 223 -10.14 8.87 -1.20
CA PRO A 223 -11.50 8.37 -1.41
C PRO A 223 -11.77 7.89 -2.85
N GLU A 224 -11.25 8.61 -3.85
CA GLU A 224 -11.32 8.23 -5.27
C GLU A 224 -10.58 6.90 -5.53
N THR A 225 -9.38 6.76 -4.97
CA THR A 225 -8.53 5.58 -5.17
C THR A 225 -9.12 4.33 -4.54
N CYS A 226 -9.64 4.40 -3.32
CA CYS A 226 -10.34 3.25 -2.73
C CYS A 226 -11.68 2.98 -3.45
N GLY A 227 -12.37 4.04 -3.86
CA GLY A 227 -13.69 3.96 -4.49
C GLY A 227 -13.68 3.49 -5.93
N SER A 228 -12.53 3.36 -6.60
CA SER A 228 -12.49 2.73 -7.93
C SER A 228 -12.96 1.26 -7.90
N CYS A 229 -12.79 0.60 -6.75
CA CYS A 229 -13.30 -0.75 -6.48
C CYS A 229 -14.44 -0.73 -5.45
N HIS A 230 -14.42 0.18 -4.48
CA HIS A 230 -15.42 0.30 -3.41
C HIS A 230 -16.41 1.43 -3.64
N ASP A 231 -16.94 1.57 -4.86
CA ASP A 231 -17.76 2.73 -5.27
C ASP A 231 -19.02 2.91 -4.40
N ALA A 232 -19.72 1.81 -4.08
CA ALA A 232 -20.89 1.87 -3.20
C ALA A 232 -20.55 2.40 -1.79
N ILE A 233 -19.40 2.01 -1.26
CA ILE A 233 -18.91 2.49 0.05
C ILE A 233 -18.45 3.94 -0.05
N ARG A 234 -17.78 4.32 -1.15
CA ARG A 234 -17.42 5.72 -1.42
C ARG A 234 -18.67 6.59 -1.44
N ALA A 235 -19.74 6.16 -2.10
CA ALA A 235 -21.00 6.89 -2.14
C ALA A 235 -21.58 7.10 -0.73
N GLN A 236 -21.62 6.06 0.10
CA GLN A 236 -22.03 6.16 1.51
C GLN A 236 -21.16 7.15 2.30
N PHE A 237 -19.83 7.02 2.17
CA PHE A 237 -18.87 7.91 2.82
C PHE A 237 -19.06 9.37 2.41
N THR A 238 -19.23 9.64 1.12
CA THR A 238 -19.46 10.98 0.60
C THR A 238 -20.78 11.59 1.07
N GLY A 239 -21.80 10.77 1.32
CA GLY A 239 -23.06 11.22 1.90
C GLY A 239 -22.99 11.56 3.40
N GLY A 240 -22.03 10.97 4.11
CA GLY A 240 -21.77 11.25 5.52
C GLY A 240 -21.10 12.61 5.77
N GLN A 241 -21.04 13.03 7.04
CA GLN A 241 -20.47 14.31 7.44
C GLN A 241 -18.97 14.41 7.12
N HIS A 242 -18.20 13.34 7.35
CA HIS A 242 -16.77 13.32 7.03
C HIS A 242 -16.53 13.51 5.52
N GLY A 243 -17.28 12.81 4.67
CA GLY A 243 -17.19 12.97 3.22
C GLY A 243 -17.60 14.37 2.75
N LYS A 244 -18.70 14.92 3.27
CA LYS A 244 -19.15 16.30 2.98
C LYS A 244 -18.09 17.34 3.31
N LEU A 245 -17.44 17.24 4.47
CA LEU A 245 -16.35 18.16 4.85
C LEU A 245 -15.17 18.06 3.88
N ARG A 246 -14.84 16.86 3.41
CA ARG A 246 -13.77 16.67 2.42
C ARG A 246 -14.12 17.25 1.05
N GLN A 247 -15.38 17.13 0.62
CA GLN A 247 -15.87 17.76 -0.63
C GLN A 247 -15.78 19.29 -0.57
N GLN A 248 -15.87 19.88 0.63
CA GLN A 248 -15.66 21.30 0.88
C GLN A 248 -14.17 21.71 0.91
N GLY A 249 -13.25 20.80 0.61
CA GLY A 249 -11.81 21.05 0.61
C GLY A 249 -11.16 20.96 1.99
N MET A 250 -11.88 20.55 3.04
CA MET A 250 -11.31 20.38 4.39
C MET A 250 -10.50 19.07 4.46
N THR A 251 -9.23 19.13 4.05
CA THR A 251 -8.33 17.96 4.01
C THR A 251 -8.00 17.38 5.39
N GLY A 252 -8.25 18.15 6.47
CA GLY A 252 -8.17 17.68 7.85
C GLY A 252 -9.29 16.72 8.26
N ALA A 253 -10.41 16.69 7.53
CA ALA A 253 -11.46 15.69 7.75
C ALA A 253 -10.94 14.28 7.38
N PRO A 254 -11.28 13.25 8.17
CA PRO A 254 -10.74 11.91 7.99
C PRO A 254 -11.21 11.32 6.66
N GLY A 255 -10.30 10.67 5.93
CA GLY A 255 -10.56 9.84 4.76
C GLY A 255 -10.50 8.35 5.09
N CYS A 256 -10.53 7.51 4.05
CA CYS A 256 -10.56 6.06 4.19
C CYS A 256 -9.37 5.54 5.01
N ASN A 257 -8.18 6.12 4.78
CA ASN A 257 -6.94 5.67 5.39
C ASN A 257 -6.69 6.20 6.82
N ASP A 258 -7.57 7.05 7.36
CA ASP A 258 -7.49 7.47 8.76
C ASP A 258 -8.20 6.45 9.69
N CYS A 259 -9.09 5.61 9.14
CA CYS A 259 -9.76 4.52 9.88
C CYS A 259 -9.27 3.12 9.45
N HIS A 260 -8.94 2.95 8.18
CA HIS A 260 -8.36 1.70 7.64
C HIS A 260 -6.89 1.91 7.34
N SER A 261 -6.00 0.99 7.73
CA SER A 261 -4.59 1.08 7.29
C SER A 261 -4.50 0.92 5.78
N ALA A 262 -3.68 1.74 5.10
CA ALA A 262 -3.55 1.69 3.63
C ALA A 262 -2.77 0.45 3.15
N HIS A 263 -1.75 0.04 3.90
CA HIS A 263 -0.88 -1.09 3.56
C HIS A 263 -1.12 -2.32 4.45
N ASP A 264 -1.87 -2.20 5.55
CA ASP A 264 -2.22 -3.31 6.44
C ASP A 264 -3.74 -3.37 6.63
N ILE A 265 -4.50 -3.24 5.53
CA ILE A 265 -5.95 -3.23 5.59
C ILE A 265 -6.48 -4.60 6.05
N GLN A 266 -7.29 -4.61 7.10
CA GLN A 266 -7.83 -5.82 7.70
C GLN A 266 -9.30 -6.00 7.34
N ARG A 267 -9.80 -7.25 7.43
CA ARG A 267 -11.23 -7.51 7.27
C ARG A 267 -12.02 -6.92 8.44
N HIS A 268 -13.20 -6.37 8.14
CA HIS A 268 -14.02 -5.66 9.12
C HIS A 268 -14.71 -6.56 10.16
N ASP A 269 -14.86 -7.85 9.87
CA ASP A 269 -15.48 -8.84 10.75
C ASP A 269 -14.52 -9.39 11.81
N LEU A 270 -13.22 -9.09 11.69
CA LEU A 270 -12.23 -9.53 12.67
C LEU A 270 -12.36 -8.72 13.97
N PRO A 271 -12.38 -9.38 15.15
CA PRO A 271 -12.46 -8.69 16.44
C PRO A 271 -11.36 -7.64 16.62
N ARG A 272 -10.14 -7.96 16.17
CA ARG A 272 -8.99 -7.03 16.21
C ARG A 272 -9.29 -5.72 15.47
N PHE A 273 -9.89 -5.80 14.28
CA PHE A 273 -10.23 -4.59 13.52
C PHE A 273 -11.34 -3.80 14.23
N GLN A 274 -12.37 -4.46 14.73
CA GLN A 274 -13.50 -3.80 15.40
C GLN A 274 -13.04 -3.01 16.64
N LEU A 275 -12.12 -3.57 17.43
CA LEU A 275 -11.53 -2.88 18.57
C LEU A 275 -10.61 -1.73 18.17
N GLU A 276 -9.85 -1.91 17.08
CA GLU A 276 -8.96 -0.86 16.56
C GLU A 276 -9.76 0.32 16.00
N ALA A 277 -10.85 0.06 15.28
CA ALA A 277 -11.72 1.09 14.72
C ALA A 277 -12.26 2.05 15.79
N ILE A 278 -12.58 1.54 17.00
CA ILE A 278 -12.98 2.38 18.15
C ILE A 278 -11.88 3.38 18.52
N LYS A 279 -10.61 2.94 18.52
CA LYS A 279 -9.47 3.82 18.80
C LYS A 279 -9.28 4.86 17.71
N GLN A 280 -9.48 4.49 16.44
CA GLN A 280 -9.36 5.43 15.31
C GLN A 280 -10.35 6.58 15.43
N CYS A 281 -11.60 6.31 15.85
CA CYS A 281 -12.55 7.38 16.17
C CYS A 281 -12.03 8.28 17.30
N GLY A 282 -11.47 7.68 18.35
CA GLY A 282 -10.96 8.38 19.53
C GLY A 282 -9.76 9.30 19.26
N ASN A 283 -8.99 9.08 18.19
CA ASN A 283 -7.87 9.95 17.82
C ASN A 283 -8.31 11.40 17.58
N CYS A 284 -9.51 11.60 17.01
CA CYS A 284 -10.09 12.91 16.77
C CYS A 284 -11.24 13.24 17.74
N HIS A 285 -12.04 12.25 18.16
CA HIS A 285 -13.18 12.43 19.05
C HIS A 285 -12.82 12.10 20.51
N GLN A 286 -11.81 12.79 21.06
CA GLN A 286 -11.22 12.53 22.37
C GLN A 286 -12.23 12.58 23.52
N ASP A 287 -13.11 13.57 23.55
CA ASP A 287 -14.13 13.72 24.60
C ASP A 287 -15.17 12.59 24.57
N PHE A 288 -15.53 12.14 23.36
CA PHE A 288 -16.53 11.09 23.18
C PHE A 288 -15.97 9.70 23.46
N ILE A 289 -14.70 9.43 23.15
CA ILE A 289 -14.09 8.13 23.50
C ILE A 289 -13.92 7.98 25.02
N ALA A 290 -13.62 9.06 25.74
CA ALA A 290 -13.53 9.04 27.19
C ALA A 290 -14.87 8.66 27.84
N THR A 291 -15.94 9.37 27.46
CA THR A 291 -17.30 9.11 27.96
C THR A 291 -17.84 7.74 27.52
N TYR A 292 -17.58 7.33 26.27
CA TYR A 292 -17.94 5.98 25.80
C TYR A 292 -17.31 4.89 26.66
N ARG A 293 -16.02 5.04 27.03
CA ARG A 293 -15.29 4.08 27.87
C ARG A 293 -15.84 3.96 29.29
N ASP A 294 -16.56 4.96 29.80
CA ASP A 294 -17.22 4.88 31.10
C ASP A 294 -18.52 4.04 31.06
N THR A 295 -19.09 3.83 29.87
CA THR A 295 -20.30 3.03 29.67
C THR A 295 -20.04 1.52 29.76
N PHE A 296 -21.10 0.73 29.89
CA PHE A 296 -21.01 -0.74 29.79
C PHE A 296 -20.40 -1.17 28.45
N HIS A 297 -20.86 -0.59 27.34
CA HIS A 297 -20.34 -0.91 26.00
C HIS A 297 -18.83 -0.64 25.88
N GLY A 298 -18.38 0.51 26.37
CA GLY A 298 -16.95 0.84 26.36
C GLY A 298 -16.10 0.00 27.30
N LYS A 299 -16.61 -0.38 28.48
CA LYS A 299 -15.89 -1.27 29.41
C LYS A 299 -15.72 -2.66 28.83
N VAL A 300 -16.76 -3.20 28.20
CA VAL A 300 -16.74 -4.53 27.58
C VAL A 300 -15.80 -4.58 26.36
N THR A 301 -15.76 -3.51 25.55
CA THR A 301 -14.76 -3.42 24.46
C THR A 301 -13.33 -3.28 24.97
N ASN A 302 -13.09 -2.58 26.09
CA ASN A 302 -11.77 -2.55 26.74
C ASN A 302 -11.31 -3.94 27.24
N LEU A 303 -12.25 -4.84 27.54
CA LEU A 303 -11.96 -6.24 27.88
C LEU A 303 -11.73 -7.14 26.65
N GLY A 304 -11.82 -6.59 25.43
CA GLY A 304 -11.57 -7.30 24.18
C GLY A 304 -12.79 -7.94 23.52
N TYR A 305 -13.99 -7.74 24.06
CA TYR A 305 -15.22 -8.24 23.46
C TYR A 305 -15.74 -7.30 22.37
N THR A 306 -16.28 -7.87 21.29
CA THR A 306 -16.73 -7.08 20.12
C THR A 306 -18.21 -7.24 19.77
N GLN A 307 -18.91 -8.17 20.43
CA GLN A 307 -20.36 -8.33 20.31
C GLN A 307 -21.10 -7.32 21.20
N VAL A 308 -20.83 -6.04 20.98
CA VAL A 308 -21.37 -4.94 21.77
C VAL A 308 -21.39 -3.67 20.92
N ALA A 309 -22.22 -2.69 21.28
CA ALA A 309 -22.34 -1.47 20.49
C ALA A 309 -21.01 -0.70 20.44
N THR A 310 -20.55 -0.43 19.22
CA THR A 310 -19.38 0.40 18.92
C THR A 310 -19.79 1.76 18.39
N CYS A 311 -18.83 2.68 18.23
CA CYS A 311 -19.07 3.98 17.60
C CYS A 311 -19.78 3.83 16.24
N ALA A 312 -19.29 2.90 15.40
CA ALA A 312 -19.86 2.64 14.08
C ALA A 312 -21.23 1.97 14.11
N ALA A 313 -21.50 1.11 15.12
CA ALA A 313 -22.81 0.49 15.26
C ALA A 313 -23.92 1.52 15.56
N CYS A 314 -23.60 2.54 16.38
CA CYS A 314 -24.54 3.61 16.69
C CYS A 314 -24.59 4.69 15.60
N HIS A 315 -23.45 5.17 15.11
CA HIS A 315 -23.38 6.32 14.21
C HIS A 315 -23.43 5.96 12.72
N GLY A 316 -23.23 4.69 12.35
CA GLY A 316 -22.98 4.27 10.97
C GLY A 316 -21.49 4.01 10.73
N ALA A 317 -21.16 3.18 9.74
CA ALA A 317 -19.78 2.79 9.45
C ALA A 317 -19.11 3.69 8.41
N HIS A 318 -19.88 4.18 7.43
CA HIS A 318 -19.39 5.13 6.42
C HIS A 318 -20.36 6.32 6.25
N GLU A 319 -21.62 6.16 6.64
CA GLU A 319 -22.71 7.10 6.49
C GLU A 319 -22.92 8.04 7.70
N MET A 320 -21.88 8.30 8.50
CA MET A 320 -22.03 9.00 9.78
C MET A 320 -22.58 10.41 9.60
N LEU A 321 -23.77 10.65 10.14
CA LEU A 321 -24.45 11.94 10.12
C LEU A 321 -24.58 12.51 11.54
N PRO A 322 -24.57 13.85 11.70
CA PRO A 322 -24.75 14.48 13.00
C PRO A 322 -26.13 14.13 13.59
N ALA A 323 -26.25 14.12 14.92
CA ALA A 323 -27.50 13.75 15.59
C ALA A 323 -28.68 14.70 15.27
N SER A 324 -28.40 15.91 14.81
CA SER A 324 -29.39 16.87 14.33
C SER A 324 -29.98 16.51 12.97
N ASP A 325 -29.31 15.66 12.19
CA ASP A 325 -29.80 15.19 10.89
C ASP A 325 -30.86 14.11 11.11
N PRO A 326 -32.09 14.27 10.59
CA PRO A 326 -33.15 13.27 10.75
C PRO A 326 -32.79 11.88 10.21
N ALA A 327 -31.93 11.80 9.19
CA ALA A 327 -31.47 10.53 8.61
C ALA A 327 -30.37 9.84 9.44
N SER A 328 -29.80 10.52 10.44
CA SER A 328 -28.80 9.94 11.33
C SER A 328 -29.39 8.80 12.15
N LYS A 329 -28.63 7.71 12.33
CA LYS A 329 -28.99 6.59 13.20
C LYS A 329 -29.16 6.99 14.67
N VAL A 330 -28.53 8.09 15.08
CA VAL A 330 -28.61 8.62 16.46
C VAL A 330 -29.55 9.82 16.58
N SER A 331 -30.29 10.16 15.52
CA SER A 331 -31.31 11.21 15.56
C SER A 331 -32.40 10.87 16.58
N ALA A 332 -33.09 11.88 17.10
CA ALA A 332 -34.14 11.68 18.10
C ALA A 332 -35.23 10.68 17.62
N GLY A 333 -35.55 10.69 16.32
CA GLY A 333 -36.53 9.77 15.73
C GLY A 333 -36.02 8.35 15.47
N ASN A 334 -34.71 8.17 15.25
CA ASN A 334 -34.14 6.86 14.89
C ASN A 334 -33.46 6.13 16.04
N ARG A 335 -33.10 6.84 17.13
CA ARG A 335 -32.30 6.29 18.22
C ARG A 335 -32.90 5.02 18.83
N LEU A 336 -34.22 4.98 19.05
CA LEU A 336 -34.88 3.80 19.59
C LEU A 336 -34.66 2.57 18.70
N LYS A 337 -34.88 2.73 17.38
CA LYS A 337 -34.65 1.66 16.40
C LYS A 337 -33.18 1.21 16.39
N THR A 338 -32.24 2.14 16.57
CA THR A 338 -30.81 1.82 16.69
C THR A 338 -30.50 0.98 17.93
N CYS A 339 -31.09 1.31 19.08
CA CYS A 339 -30.98 0.47 20.29
C CYS A 339 -31.60 -0.92 20.08
N GLN A 340 -32.75 -0.98 19.40
CA GLN A 340 -33.49 -2.21 19.14
C GLN A 340 -32.78 -3.18 18.20
N ALA A 341 -31.71 -2.76 17.51
CA ALA A 341 -30.86 -3.67 16.74
C ALA A 341 -30.19 -4.75 17.62
N CYS A 342 -30.00 -4.47 18.92
CA CYS A 342 -29.49 -5.43 19.89
C CYS A 342 -30.44 -5.64 21.08
N HIS A 343 -31.22 -4.62 21.45
CA HIS A 343 -32.17 -4.66 22.56
C HIS A 343 -33.61 -4.69 22.03
N ALA A 344 -34.07 -5.85 21.55
CA ALA A 344 -35.36 -5.99 20.87
C ALA A 344 -36.55 -5.39 21.65
N ASP A 345 -36.56 -5.53 22.98
CA ASP A 345 -37.62 -5.04 23.86
C ASP A 345 -37.39 -3.62 24.41
N ALA A 346 -36.42 -2.87 23.86
CA ALA A 346 -36.15 -1.51 24.29
C ALA A 346 -37.37 -0.60 24.08
N SER A 347 -37.71 0.18 25.11
CA SER A 347 -38.78 1.17 25.10
C SER A 347 -38.25 2.58 24.78
N ALA A 348 -39.15 3.54 24.54
CA ALA A 348 -38.77 4.94 24.37
C ALA A 348 -38.01 5.51 25.58
N SER A 349 -38.35 5.08 26.80
CA SER A 349 -37.61 5.50 28.01
C SER A 349 -36.20 4.92 28.04
N PHE A 350 -36.00 3.70 27.54
CA PHE A 350 -34.67 3.10 27.40
C PHE A 350 -33.77 3.93 26.47
N ALA A 351 -34.30 4.37 25.33
CA ALA A 351 -33.57 5.19 24.36
C ALA A 351 -33.31 6.64 24.85
N SER A 352 -33.88 7.06 25.97
CA SER A 352 -33.61 8.38 26.55
C SER A 352 -32.25 8.44 27.28
N TRP A 353 -31.63 7.28 27.56
CA TRP A 353 -30.30 7.19 28.15
C TRP A 353 -29.23 7.86 27.27
N ASP A 354 -28.33 8.66 27.88
CA ASP A 354 -27.22 9.34 27.19
C ASP A 354 -26.02 8.39 27.03
N PRO A 355 -25.67 7.94 25.80
CA PRO A 355 -24.54 7.06 25.57
C PRO A 355 -23.16 7.71 25.74
N HIS A 356 -23.12 9.03 25.90
CA HIS A 356 -21.91 9.82 26.14
C HIS A 356 -22.04 10.68 27.40
N ALA A 357 -22.72 10.16 28.42
CA ALA A 357 -22.85 10.84 29.72
C ALA A 357 -21.46 11.17 30.30
N ASN A 358 -21.30 12.40 30.78
CA ASN A 358 -20.02 12.89 31.30
C ASN A 358 -20.12 13.20 32.80
N LYS A 359 -19.49 12.37 33.65
CA LYS A 359 -19.43 12.59 35.11
C LYS A 359 -18.49 13.73 35.53
N HIS A 360 -17.66 14.22 34.62
CA HIS A 360 -16.73 15.32 34.87
C HIS A 360 -17.30 16.69 34.49
N ASP A 361 -18.41 16.71 33.75
CA ASP A 361 -19.08 17.94 33.33
C ASP A 361 -20.40 18.14 34.10
N ARG A 362 -20.32 18.98 35.14
CA ARG A 362 -21.48 19.35 35.96
C ARG A 362 -22.54 20.11 35.17
N ALA A 363 -22.16 20.89 34.15
CA ALA A 363 -23.10 21.71 33.39
C ALA A 363 -23.95 20.83 32.45
N ARG A 364 -23.33 19.83 31.82
CA ARG A 364 -24.02 18.89 30.94
C ARG A 364 -24.84 17.84 31.68
N SER A 365 -24.35 17.33 32.82
CA SER A 365 -25.00 16.22 33.52
C SER A 365 -24.93 16.38 35.06
N PRO A 366 -25.65 17.36 35.64
CA PRO A 366 -25.53 17.70 37.05
C PRO A 366 -25.90 16.53 37.99
N LEU A 367 -26.96 15.78 37.68
CA LEU A 367 -27.36 14.63 38.48
C LEU A 367 -26.30 13.53 38.47
N TYR A 368 -25.75 13.22 37.29
CA TYR A 368 -24.73 12.18 37.14
C TYR A 368 -23.41 12.58 37.80
N TYR A 369 -23.01 13.85 37.68
CA TYR A 369 -21.83 14.41 38.36
C TYR A 369 -21.90 14.19 39.87
N TRP A 370 -23.01 14.61 40.50
CA TRP A 370 -23.15 14.49 41.96
C TRP A 370 -23.29 13.04 42.42
N ALA A 371 -24.04 12.21 41.69
CA ALA A 371 -24.13 10.79 41.98
C ALA A 371 -22.76 10.10 41.91
N ALA A 372 -21.96 10.40 40.88
CA ALA A 372 -20.61 9.85 40.74
C ALA A 372 -19.70 10.30 41.88
N ARG A 373 -19.68 11.60 42.22
CA ARG A 373 -18.89 12.15 43.34
C ARG A 373 -19.27 11.51 44.66
N PHE A 374 -20.57 11.35 44.93
CA PHE A 374 -21.05 10.67 46.12
C PHE A 374 -20.54 9.23 46.21
N MET A 375 -20.67 8.45 45.13
CA MET A 375 -20.20 7.07 45.10
C MET A 375 -18.68 6.96 45.23
N GLU A 376 -17.91 7.86 44.60
CA GLU A 376 -16.45 7.92 44.74
C GLU A 376 -16.04 8.19 46.20
N VAL A 377 -16.66 9.17 46.86
CA VAL A 377 -16.40 9.48 48.28
C VAL A 377 -16.80 8.32 49.18
N LEU A 378 -17.96 7.69 48.93
CA LEU A 378 -18.41 6.54 49.70
C LEU A 378 -17.42 5.37 49.58
N LEU A 379 -16.98 5.05 48.36
CA LEU A 379 -15.99 4.00 48.11
C LEU A 379 -14.67 4.28 48.83
N ILE A 380 -14.13 5.49 48.67
CA ILE A 380 -12.87 5.90 49.32
C ILE A 380 -13.02 5.84 50.84
N GLY A 381 -14.15 6.29 51.39
CA GLY A 381 -14.42 6.25 52.82
C GLY A 381 -14.48 4.83 53.37
N VAL A 382 -15.23 3.94 52.72
CA VAL A 382 -15.38 2.54 53.11
C VAL A 382 -14.03 1.81 53.01
N PHE A 383 -13.35 1.87 51.85
CA PHE A 383 -12.06 1.21 51.68
C PHE A 383 -10.97 1.81 52.56
N GLY A 384 -10.98 3.13 52.78
CA GLY A 384 -10.06 3.81 53.69
C GLY A 384 -10.26 3.34 55.13
N PHE A 385 -11.49 3.38 55.64
CA PHE A 385 -11.80 2.97 57.00
C PHE A 385 -11.48 1.49 57.24
N PHE A 386 -12.05 0.59 56.43
CA PHE A 386 -11.85 -0.85 56.62
C PHE A 386 -10.41 -1.26 56.29
N GLY A 387 -9.79 -0.66 55.28
CA GLY A 387 -8.38 -0.91 54.95
C GLY A 387 -7.44 -0.53 56.10
N ILE A 388 -7.60 0.67 56.67
CA ILE A 388 -6.81 1.11 57.84
C ILE A 388 -7.08 0.22 59.04
N HIS A 389 -8.34 -0.12 59.30
CA HIS A 389 -8.71 -1.05 60.37
C HIS A 389 -8.01 -2.41 60.22
N THR A 390 -8.02 -3.00 59.01
CA THR A 390 -7.34 -4.26 58.73
C THR A 390 -5.83 -4.15 58.90
N VAL A 391 -5.21 -3.04 58.47
CA VAL A 391 -3.76 -2.80 58.66
C VAL A 391 -3.42 -2.71 60.15
N PHE A 392 -4.18 -1.97 60.95
CA PHE A 392 -3.96 -1.89 62.40
C PHE A 392 -4.19 -3.23 63.10
N TRP A 393 -5.23 -3.96 62.71
CA TRP A 393 -5.49 -5.29 63.24
C TRP A 393 -4.35 -6.27 62.91
N PHE A 394 -3.83 -6.22 61.68
CA PHE A 394 -2.69 -7.02 61.26
C PHE A 394 -1.42 -6.65 62.03
N TYR A 395 -1.11 -5.35 62.14
CA TYR A 395 0.03 -4.84 62.93
C TYR A 395 -0.03 -5.30 64.38
N ARG A 396 -1.19 -5.14 65.03
CA ARG A 396 -1.42 -5.59 66.40
C ARG A 396 -1.19 -7.10 66.53
N SER A 397 -1.74 -7.89 65.61
CA SER A 397 -1.62 -9.35 65.61
C SER A 397 -0.17 -9.81 65.43
N LEU A 398 0.59 -9.14 64.56
CA LEU A 398 2.01 -9.40 64.35
C LEU A 398 2.83 -9.06 65.60
N ARG A 399 2.57 -7.90 66.23
CA ARG A 399 3.21 -7.48 67.49
C ARG A 399 2.98 -8.50 68.61
N VAL A 400 1.75 -8.99 68.77
CA VAL A 400 1.42 -10.01 69.78
C VAL A 400 2.17 -11.31 69.50
N ARG A 401 2.21 -11.79 68.26
CA ARG A 401 2.95 -13.02 67.89
C ARG A 401 4.45 -12.89 68.12
N LEU A 402 5.05 -11.76 67.75
CA LEU A 402 6.46 -11.48 67.97
C LEU A 402 6.80 -11.39 69.47
N ALA A 403 5.93 -10.78 70.28
CA ALA A 403 6.10 -10.72 71.73
C ALA A 403 5.96 -12.10 72.39
N ALA A 404 4.98 -12.91 71.96
CA ALA A 404 4.81 -14.29 72.44
C ALA A 404 6.00 -15.20 72.06
N GLY A 405 6.56 -15.03 70.86
CA GLY A 405 7.77 -15.73 70.42
C GLY A 405 9.02 -15.37 71.24
N ARG A 406 9.17 -14.10 71.63
CA ARG A 406 10.25 -13.65 72.53
C ARG A 406 10.12 -14.24 73.94
N ALA A 407 8.90 -14.27 74.49
CA ALA A 407 8.64 -14.84 75.82
C ALA A 407 8.88 -16.37 75.90
N HIS A 408 8.81 -17.08 74.77
CA HIS A 408 9.18 -18.50 74.70
C HIS A 408 10.68 -18.74 74.47
N GLY A 409 11.41 -17.80 73.86
CA GLY A 409 12.87 -17.88 73.71
C GLY A 409 13.65 -17.62 75.00
N GLU A 410 13.07 -16.87 75.94
CA GLU A 410 13.69 -16.49 77.23
C GLU A 410 13.58 -17.58 78.32
N LYS A 411 12.86 -18.67 78.04
CA LYS A 411 12.69 -19.83 78.94
C LYS A 411 13.54 -21.04 78.55
N ARG A 412 14.58 -20.87 77.74
CA ARG A 412 15.52 -21.93 77.36
C ARG A 412 16.91 -21.68 77.91
#